data_AF-A0A2Z4G8N0-F1
#
_entry.id   AF-A0A2Z4G8N0-F1
#
_cell.length_a   1.000
_cell.length_b   1.000
_cell.length_c   1.000
_cell.angle_alpha   90.00
_cell.angle_beta   90.00
_cell.angle_gamma   90.00
#
_symmetry.space_group_name_H-M   'P 1'
#
loop_
_entity.id
_entity.type
_entity.pdbx_description
1 polymer ?
#
loop_
_entity_poly.entity_id
_entity_poly.type
_entity_poly.pdbx_seq_one_letter_code
_entity_poly.pdbx_strand_id
1 'polypeptide(L)'
;MKKILFLLLLTVNAIAQNITKVEYFIDDDPGYNLGTEVALTAGTPQNLFFPVSLTGENEGFHFLTIRAKDENDKWGMPLVRPFYVTSLSSLLVKSDIVKMEYFVDADPGYGLATNVPITSGSSVDKNIAVTLASNLSSGFHFFSIRAKDENGKWSQVLVRPFYIDRLPVNALPAITQIEYFIDNDPGYGSATSISFSSGFEVQKNLMINLNSLANGEHKLFIRAKDQNGKWSMVGLKSFTVQDDVVVATEVPEAWCKETVFNIPYEAGGSFAVANVFTAQLSDENGSFSSPTVIGSINSSSSGTITATIPSGVSLGAGYLIRIVSSNPVISNGSPYDFSILDECPPPCAMSLSLTNPNDQITSGNTMLEASANGGYIEANNSITGVNTRSTYKAGAYILMKPGFFVENGSVFQTEFGGCQE
;
A
#
# COMPACT_ATOMS: atom_id res chain seq x y z
N MET A 1 -3.01 -0.45 40.23
CA MET A 1 -1.83 0.02 39.49
C MET A 1 -1.39 -1.03 38.49
N LYS A 2 -1.87 -0.96 37.24
CA LYS A 2 -1.26 -1.72 36.14
C LYS A 2 -1.25 -0.81 34.91
N LYS A 3 -0.08 -0.80 34.28
CA LYS A 3 0.44 0.24 33.40
C LYS A 3 -0.31 0.27 32.08
N ILE A 4 -0.59 1.47 31.58
CA ILE A 4 -0.92 1.70 30.18
C ILE A 4 0.35 1.41 29.38
N LEU A 5 0.25 0.47 28.43
CA LEU A 5 1.22 0.33 27.35
C LEU A 5 0.47 0.70 26.07
N PHE A 6 0.83 1.84 25.49
CA PHE A 6 0.46 2.19 24.14
C PHE A 6 1.29 1.28 23.22
N LEU A 7 0.66 0.35 22.51
CA LEU A 7 1.33 -0.43 21.47
C LEU A 7 0.59 -0.19 20.16
N LEU A 8 1.22 0.62 19.32
CA LEU A 8 0.85 0.87 17.93
C LEU A 8 1.02 -0.45 17.16
N LEU A 9 -0.08 -1.15 16.84
CA LEU A 9 -0.04 -2.35 16.00
C LEU A 9 -0.17 -1.94 14.52
N LEU A 10 0.96 -1.97 13.82
CA LEU A 10 1.04 -1.92 12.36
C LEU A 10 0.63 -3.28 11.78
N THR A 11 -0.45 -3.31 11.01
CA THR A 11 -0.81 -4.41 10.10
C THR A 11 0.09 -4.37 8.86
N VAL A 12 0.60 -5.50 8.38
CA VAL A 12 1.31 -5.56 7.09
C VAL A 12 0.72 -6.67 6.21
N ASN A 13 -0.13 -6.28 5.27
CA ASN A 13 -0.62 -7.15 4.20
C ASN A 13 0.51 -7.46 3.21
N ALA A 14 0.77 -8.74 2.92
CA ALA A 14 1.71 -9.15 1.87
C ALA A 14 0.96 -9.53 0.58
N ILE A 15 0.46 -8.52 -0.14
CA ILE A 15 0.15 -8.62 -1.57
C ILE A 15 1.47 -8.83 -2.32
N ALA A 16 1.47 -9.34 -3.56
CA ALA A 16 2.66 -9.19 -4.42
C ALA A 16 2.94 -7.70 -4.56
N GLN A 17 3.94 -7.22 -3.83
CA GLN A 17 4.02 -5.81 -3.50
C GLN A 17 4.41 -5.02 -4.75
N ASN A 18 3.64 -4.01 -5.11
CA ASN A 18 4.01 -3.13 -6.19
C ASN A 18 5.32 -2.42 -5.83
N ILE A 19 6.26 -2.39 -6.77
CA ILE A 19 7.46 -1.56 -6.62
C ILE A 19 7.02 -0.12 -6.83
N THR A 20 7.14 0.70 -5.78
CA THR A 20 6.75 2.12 -5.80
C THR A 20 7.93 3.02 -6.10
N LYS A 21 9.16 2.55 -5.88
CA LYS A 21 10.38 3.30 -6.20
C LYS A 21 11.55 2.39 -6.53
N VAL A 22 12.40 2.83 -7.45
CA VAL A 22 13.73 2.26 -7.69
C VAL A 22 14.73 3.38 -7.60
N GLU A 23 15.85 3.13 -6.93
CA GLU A 23 16.97 4.08 -6.88
C GLU A 23 18.29 3.35 -7.16
N TYR A 24 19.28 4.12 -7.63
CA TYR A 24 20.64 3.65 -7.79
C TYR A 24 21.66 4.62 -7.20
N PHE A 25 22.85 4.12 -6.91
CA PHE A 25 24.00 4.91 -6.51
C PHE A 25 25.30 4.22 -6.96
N ILE A 26 26.39 4.99 -7.01
CA ILE A 26 27.73 4.51 -7.35
C ILE A 26 28.58 4.54 -6.07
N ASP A 27 29.21 3.41 -5.77
CA ASP A 27 30.09 3.17 -4.62
C ASP A 27 29.42 3.36 -3.26
N ASP A 28 29.52 4.56 -2.69
CA ASP A 28 29.07 4.85 -1.34
C ASP A 28 27.54 4.87 -1.27
N ASP A 29 26.96 4.08 -0.36
CA ASP A 29 25.52 4.09 -0.12
C ASP A 29 25.11 5.40 0.56
N PRO A 30 24.33 6.27 -0.11
CA PRO A 30 23.92 7.54 0.47
C PRO A 30 22.87 7.37 1.56
N GLY A 31 22.36 6.15 1.77
CA GLY A 31 21.23 5.85 2.61
C GLY A 31 19.90 5.83 1.84
N TYR A 32 18.89 5.23 2.45
CA TYR A 32 17.59 5.01 1.80
C TYR A 32 16.90 6.32 1.38
N ASN A 33 16.37 6.35 0.15
CA ASN A 33 15.74 7.53 -0.47
C ASN A 33 16.70 8.68 -0.78
N LEU A 34 18.01 8.46 -0.67
CA LEU A 34 19.04 9.45 -0.99
C LEU A 34 19.82 9.05 -2.26
N GLY A 35 19.47 7.92 -2.88
CA GLY A 35 19.99 7.52 -4.18
C GLY A 35 19.34 8.29 -5.34
N THR A 36 19.91 8.14 -6.53
CA THR A 36 19.34 8.71 -7.75
C THR A 36 18.10 7.91 -8.15
N GLU A 37 16.97 8.59 -8.29
CA GLU A 37 15.69 7.95 -8.60
C GLU A 37 15.62 7.46 -10.05
N VAL A 38 15.09 6.25 -10.23
CA VAL A 38 14.80 5.65 -11.53
C VAL A 38 13.30 5.72 -11.76
N ALA A 39 12.90 6.40 -12.83
CA ALA A 39 11.48 6.51 -13.19
C ALA A 39 10.86 5.13 -13.47
N LEU A 40 9.68 4.89 -12.89
CA LEU A 40 8.89 3.70 -13.13
C LEU A 40 7.76 4.02 -14.12
N THR A 41 7.59 3.17 -15.13
CA THR A 41 6.39 3.18 -15.97
C THR A 41 5.35 2.28 -15.31
N ALA A 42 4.14 2.78 -15.07
CA ALA A 42 3.07 2.03 -14.41
C ALA A 42 2.76 0.69 -15.15
N GLY A 43 2.74 -0.42 -14.41
CA GLY A 43 2.47 -1.78 -14.93
C GLY A 43 3.14 -2.89 -14.12
N THR A 44 2.81 -4.15 -14.43
CA THR A 44 3.49 -5.35 -13.89
C THR A 44 4.98 -5.35 -14.21
N PRO A 45 5.84 -6.10 -13.47
CA PRO A 45 7.29 -5.98 -13.60
C PRO A 45 7.74 -6.22 -15.05
N GLN A 46 8.15 -5.15 -15.72
CA GLN A 46 8.79 -5.19 -17.02
C GLN A 46 10.26 -4.79 -16.86
N ASN A 47 11.11 -5.26 -17.77
CA ASN A 47 12.53 -4.91 -17.79
C ASN A 47 12.71 -3.38 -17.79
N LEU A 48 13.36 -2.84 -16.76
CA LEU A 48 13.68 -1.42 -16.67
C LEU A 48 14.96 -1.13 -17.45
N PHE A 49 14.89 -0.18 -18.37
CA PHE A 49 16.04 0.36 -19.10
C PHE A 49 16.18 1.84 -18.74
N PHE A 50 17.27 2.21 -18.06
CA PHE A 50 17.54 3.59 -17.67
C PHE A 50 19.02 3.92 -17.83
N PRO A 51 19.36 5.16 -18.22
CA PRO A 51 20.74 5.61 -18.27
C PRO A 51 21.27 5.88 -16.85
N VAL A 52 22.53 5.54 -16.62
CA VAL A 52 23.28 5.88 -15.40
C VAL A 52 24.29 6.97 -15.77
N SER A 53 24.23 8.13 -15.10
CA SER A 53 25.22 9.20 -15.29
C SER A 53 26.52 8.82 -14.60
N LEU A 54 27.65 9.03 -15.29
CA LEU A 54 29.01 8.89 -14.74
C LEU A 54 29.70 10.24 -14.52
N THR A 55 28.91 11.33 -14.53
CA THR A 55 29.45 12.68 -14.36
C THR A 55 30.02 12.83 -12.95
N GLY A 56 31.31 13.11 -12.84
CA GLY A 56 31.98 13.28 -11.54
C GLY A 56 32.68 12.02 -11.01
N GLU A 57 32.52 10.87 -11.67
CA GLU A 57 33.24 9.65 -11.31
C GLU A 57 34.70 9.72 -11.75
N ASN A 58 35.60 9.25 -10.90
CA ASN A 58 37.03 9.17 -11.20
C ASN A 58 37.34 7.96 -12.11
N GLU A 59 38.56 7.86 -12.63
CA GLU A 59 38.99 6.61 -13.27
C GLU A 59 39.21 5.52 -12.23
N GLY A 60 38.76 4.30 -12.52
CA GLY A 60 38.93 3.16 -11.62
C GLY A 60 37.77 2.18 -11.62
N PHE A 61 37.81 1.24 -10.68
CA PHE A 61 36.71 0.32 -10.41
C PHE A 61 35.66 0.99 -9.53
N HIS A 62 34.40 0.82 -9.92
CA HIS A 62 33.23 1.34 -9.25
C HIS A 62 32.16 0.24 -9.12
N PHE A 63 31.21 0.42 -8.21
CA PHE A 63 30.07 -0.45 -8.00
C PHE A 63 28.76 0.30 -8.21
N LEU A 64 28.00 -0.09 -9.23
CA LEU A 64 26.62 0.36 -9.39
C LEU A 64 25.72 -0.48 -8.49
N THR A 65 25.04 0.17 -7.56
CA THR A 65 24.06 -0.50 -6.71
C THR A 65 22.66 -0.02 -7.06
N ILE A 66 21.72 -0.96 -7.20
CA ILE A 66 20.32 -0.68 -7.49
C ILE A 66 19.47 -1.36 -6.41
N ARG A 67 18.52 -0.64 -5.83
CA ARG A 67 17.54 -1.21 -4.91
C ARG A 67 16.14 -0.69 -5.23
N ALA A 68 15.15 -1.50 -4.85
CA ALA A 68 13.74 -1.23 -5.09
C ALA A 68 12.98 -1.19 -3.77
N LYS A 69 12.02 -0.28 -3.68
CA LYS A 69 11.13 -0.07 -2.54
C LYS A 69 9.73 -0.49 -2.94
N ASP A 70 9.07 -1.22 -2.06
CA ASP A 70 7.72 -1.70 -2.26
C ASP A 70 6.66 -0.70 -1.75
N GLU A 71 5.38 -0.99 -2.01
CA GLU A 71 4.23 -0.21 -1.54
C GLU A 71 4.03 -0.19 -0.01
N ASN A 72 4.77 -1.01 0.73
CA ASN A 72 4.78 -1.06 2.19
C ASN A 72 6.04 -0.38 2.77
N ASP A 73 6.69 0.46 1.98
CA ASP A 73 7.91 1.17 2.30
C ASP A 73 9.14 0.31 2.62
N LYS A 74 9.15 -0.98 2.25
CA LYS A 74 10.30 -1.87 2.48
C LYS A 74 11.22 -1.91 1.27
N TRP A 75 12.52 -1.86 1.54
CA TRP A 75 13.56 -2.02 0.51
C TRP A 75 13.91 -3.50 0.34
N GLY A 76 13.97 -3.94 -0.91
CA GLY A 76 14.50 -5.25 -1.28
C GLY A 76 16.02 -5.34 -1.14
N MET A 77 16.56 -6.54 -1.34
CA MET A 77 18.02 -6.73 -1.39
C MET A 77 18.62 -5.94 -2.57
N PRO A 78 19.70 -5.18 -2.36
CA PRO A 78 20.35 -4.42 -3.42
C PRO A 78 21.01 -5.36 -4.44
N LEU A 79 20.86 -5.03 -5.73
CA LEU A 79 21.63 -5.60 -6.82
C LEU A 79 22.90 -4.76 -7.00
N VAL A 80 24.08 -5.39 -6.89
CA VAL A 80 25.38 -4.72 -7.06
C VAL A 80 26.04 -5.20 -8.34
N ARG A 81 26.54 -4.28 -9.16
CA ARG A 81 27.25 -4.55 -10.41
C ARG A 81 28.54 -3.74 -10.50
N PRO A 82 29.72 -4.38 -10.50
CA PRO A 82 30.98 -3.67 -10.71
C PRO A 82 31.10 -3.18 -12.16
N PHE A 83 31.74 -2.03 -12.35
CA PHE A 83 32.13 -1.47 -13.64
C PHE A 83 33.45 -0.71 -13.51
N TYR A 84 34.08 -0.37 -14.65
CA TYR A 84 35.34 0.39 -14.68
C TYR A 84 35.15 1.67 -15.48
N VAL A 85 35.49 2.80 -14.88
CA VAL A 85 35.49 4.12 -15.53
C VAL A 85 36.90 4.41 -16.03
N THR A 86 37.00 4.82 -17.28
CA THR A 86 38.25 5.27 -17.89
C THR A 86 37.96 6.45 -18.80
N SER A 87 38.78 7.48 -18.74
CA SER A 87 38.76 8.52 -19.75
C SER A 87 39.44 7.99 -21.02
N LEU A 88 38.83 8.25 -22.16
CA LEU A 88 39.46 8.04 -23.46
C LEU A 88 40.06 9.39 -23.87
N SER A 89 41.34 9.38 -24.27
CA SER A 89 42.00 10.59 -24.77
C SER A 89 41.20 11.20 -25.92
N SER A 90 40.93 12.51 -25.86
CA SER A 90 40.24 13.27 -26.92
C SER A 90 41.01 13.36 -28.24
N LEU A 91 42.25 12.85 -28.27
CA LEU A 91 43.10 12.71 -29.47
C LEU A 91 42.99 11.32 -30.11
N LEU A 92 42.25 10.37 -29.52
CA LEU A 92 41.98 9.08 -30.14
C LEU A 92 40.81 9.21 -31.12
N VAL A 93 41.08 8.97 -32.41
CA VAL A 93 40.02 8.69 -33.37
C VAL A 93 39.30 7.42 -32.89
N LYS A 94 38.02 7.55 -32.53
CA LYS A 94 37.20 6.40 -32.12
C LYS A 94 36.92 5.57 -33.36
N SER A 95 37.76 4.56 -33.59
CA SER A 95 37.59 3.69 -34.73
C SER A 95 36.27 2.96 -34.69
N ASP A 96 35.62 2.88 -35.85
CA ASP A 96 34.32 2.24 -35.96
C ASP A 96 34.43 0.76 -35.61
N ILE A 97 33.46 0.26 -34.87
CA ILE A 97 33.28 -1.17 -34.64
C ILE A 97 32.70 -1.75 -35.92
N VAL A 98 33.44 -2.61 -36.61
CA VAL A 98 33.05 -3.17 -37.92
C VAL A 98 32.59 -4.62 -37.84
N LYS A 99 32.90 -5.33 -36.74
CA LYS A 99 32.45 -6.71 -36.51
C LYS A 99 32.20 -6.98 -35.03
N MET A 100 31.26 -7.86 -34.73
CA MET A 100 31.02 -8.39 -33.40
C MET A 100 30.75 -9.89 -33.51
N GLU A 101 31.25 -10.68 -32.56
CA GLU A 101 31.05 -12.13 -32.53
C GLU A 101 30.95 -12.65 -31.10
N TYR A 102 30.19 -13.74 -30.92
CA TYR A 102 29.99 -14.40 -29.63
C TYR A 102 30.27 -15.90 -29.70
N PHE A 103 30.58 -16.50 -28.56
CA PHE A 103 30.76 -17.94 -28.38
C PHE A 103 30.35 -18.36 -26.96
N VAL A 104 30.10 -19.66 -26.78
CA VAL A 104 29.81 -20.27 -25.49
C VAL A 104 30.95 -21.22 -25.13
N ASP A 105 31.51 -21.03 -23.93
CA ASP A 105 32.64 -21.76 -23.36
C ASP A 105 33.95 -21.64 -24.13
N ALA A 106 34.20 -22.51 -25.10
CA ALA A 106 35.46 -22.56 -25.83
C ALA A 106 35.55 -21.41 -26.85
N ASP A 107 36.59 -20.60 -26.76
CA ASP A 107 36.90 -19.57 -27.77
C ASP A 107 37.39 -20.25 -29.06
N PRO A 108 36.66 -20.14 -30.18
CA PRO A 108 37.06 -20.72 -31.45
C PRO A 108 38.21 -19.95 -32.14
N GLY A 109 38.63 -18.82 -31.58
CA GLY A 109 39.63 -17.92 -32.15
C GLY A 109 39.01 -16.76 -32.94
N TYR A 110 39.81 -15.71 -33.12
CA TYR A 110 39.37 -14.44 -33.70
C TYR A 110 38.79 -14.59 -35.11
N GLY A 111 37.56 -14.13 -35.30
CA GLY A 111 36.88 -14.17 -36.59
C GLY A 111 36.15 -15.47 -36.89
N LEU A 112 36.28 -16.48 -36.03
CA LEU A 112 35.72 -17.83 -36.18
C LEU A 112 34.49 -18.10 -35.30
N ALA A 113 34.15 -17.16 -34.41
CA ALA A 113 32.98 -17.29 -33.55
C ALA A 113 31.68 -16.90 -34.30
N THR A 114 30.53 -17.05 -33.63
CA THR A 114 29.23 -16.74 -34.24
C THR A 114 29.08 -15.23 -34.47
N ASN A 115 28.92 -14.83 -35.72
CA ASN A 115 28.83 -13.42 -36.11
C ASN A 115 27.53 -12.77 -35.58
N VAL A 116 27.67 -11.59 -34.98
CA VAL A 116 26.56 -10.70 -34.64
C VAL A 116 26.43 -9.63 -35.73
N PRO A 117 25.32 -9.60 -36.50
CA PRO A 117 25.11 -8.57 -37.50
C PRO A 117 24.96 -7.18 -36.87
N ILE A 118 25.89 -6.28 -37.18
CA ILE A 118 25.91 -4.89 -36.71
C ILE A 118 26.05 -3.94 -37.92
N THR A 119 25.58 -2.71 -37.76
CA THR A 119 25.97 -1.60 -38.64
C THR A 119 27.24 -1.00 -38.05
N SER A 120 28.26 -0.77 -38.89
CA SER A 120 29.50 -0.17 -38.42
C SER A 120 29.27 1.20 -37.81
N GLY A 121 29.99 1.50 -36.75
CA GLY A 121 29.94 2.80 -36.13
C GLY A 121 30.82 2.90 -34.90
N SER A 122 31.15 4.12 -34.53
CA SER A 122 32.02 4.40 -33.40
C SER A 122 31.38 3.93 -32.08
N SER A 123 30.06 3.79 -32.00
CA SER A 123 29.34 3.15 -30.90
C SER A 123 28.28 2.21 -31.45
N VAL A 124 28.18 1.01 -30.89
CA VAL A 124 27.18 0.01 -31.29
C VAL A 124 26.40 -0.42 -30.06
N ASP A 125 25.09 -0.17 -30.09
CA ASP A 125 24.13 -0.74 -29.14
C ASP A 125 23.28 -1.79 -29.86
N LYS A 126 23.27 -3.03 -29.33
CA LYS A 126 22.67 -4.17 -30.01
C LYS A 126 22.11 -5.19 -29.02
N ASN A 127 20.81 -5.42 -29.11
CA ASN A 127 20.16 -6.58 -28.51
C ASN A 127 20.41 -7.82 -29.36
N ILE A 128 20.82 -8.92 -28.73
CA ILE A 128 21.07 -10.21 -29.39
C ILE A 128 20.23 -11.31 -28.73
N ALA A 129 19.62 -12.15 -29.56
CA ALA A 129 19.01 -13.41 -29.11
C ALA A 129 19.99 -14.54 -29.38
N VAL A 130 20.32 -15.31 -28.34
CA VAL A 130 21.32 -16.39 -28.40
C VAL A 130 20.63 -17.72 -28.15
N THR A 131 20.62 -18.59 -29.16
CA THR A 131 20.11 -19.96 -29.02
C THR A 131 21.22 -20.84 -28.44
N LEU A 132 20.98 -21.42 -27.27
CA LEU A 132 21.92 -22.34 -26.64
C LEU A 132 21.93 -23.70 -27.36
N ALA A 133 23.11 -24.27 -27.54
CA ALA A 133 23.24 -25.58 -28.18
C ALA A 133 22.62 -26.69 -27.31
N SER A 134 21.89 -27.60 -27.96
CA SER A 134 21.17 -28.69 -27.28
C SER A 134 22.09 -29.74 -26.65
N ASN A 135 23.41 -29.63 -26.79
CA ASN A 135 24.41 -30.55 -26.24
C ASN A 135 25.22 -29.99 -25.05
N LEU A 136 24.99 -28.74 -24.63
CA LEU A 136 25.66 -28.20 -23.43
C LEU A 136 25.33 -29.05 -22.18
N SER A 137 26.30 -29.40 -21.35
CA SER A 137 26.05 -30.21 -20.14
C SER A 137 25.25 -29.44 -19.08
N SER A 138 24.81 -30.12 -18.01
CA SER A 138 24.49 -29.40 -16.77
C SER A 138 25.77 -28.84 -16.18
N GLY A 139 25.70 -27.66 -15.57
CA GLY A 139 26.84 -27.00 -14.95
C GLY A 139 26.96 -25.52 -15.32
N PHE A 140 28.08 -24.93 -14.90
CA PHE A 140 28.43 -23.56 -15.28
C PHE A 140 28.96 -23.51 -16.71
N HIS A 141 28.44 -22.54 -17.45
CA HIS A 141 28.83 -22.19 -18.81
C HIS A 141 29.13 -20.68 -18.91
N PHE A 142 29.85 -20.27 -19.93
CA PHE A 142 30.31 -18.89 -20.10
C PHE A 142 29.90 -18.35 -21.47
N PHE A 143 29.00 -17.37 -21.47
CA PHE A 143 28.68 -16.61 -22.67
C PHE A 143 29.74 -15.53 -22.87
N SER A 144 30.38 -15.52 -24.04
CA SER A 144 31.48 -14.61 -24.35
C SER A 144 31.20 -13.81 -25.61
N ILE A 145 31.53 -12.52 -25.63
CA ILE A 145 31.35 -11.64 -26.79
C ILE A 145 32.55 -10.70 -26.95
N ARG A 146 32.94 -10.44 -28.20
CA ARG A 146 33.99 -9.47 -28.56
C ARG A 146 33.66 -8.72 -29.83
N ALA A 147 34.28 -7.56 -29.99
CA ALA A 147 34.10 -6.67 -31.14
C ALA A 147 35.45 -6.38 -31.82
N LYS A 148 35.43 -6.11 -33.13
CA LYS A 148 36.60 -5.73 -33.94
C LYS A 148 36.41 -4.31 -34.48
N ASP A 149 37.44 -3.48 -34.36
CA ASP A 149 37.46 -2.15 -34.94
C ASP A 149 37.90 -2.15 -36.42
N GLU A 150 37.77 -1.00 -37.09
CA GLU A 150 38.15 -0.81 -38.49
C GLU A 150 39.67 -1.00 -38.74
N ASN A 151 40.51 -0.81 -37.72
CA ASN A 151 41.96 -1.06 -37.79
C ASN A 151 42.30 -2.55 -37.63
N GLY A 152 41.28 -3.37 -37.41
CA GLY A 152 41.36 -4.80 -37.28
C GLY A 152 41.76 -5.31 -35.89
N LYS A 153 41.74 -4.45 -34.86
CA LYS A 153 42.00 -4.83 -33.47
C LYS A 153 40.72 -5.36 -32.83
N TRP A 154 40.87 -6.42 -32.04
CA TRP A 154 39.78 -6.99 -31.25
C TRP A 154 39.75 -6.39 -29.85
N SER A 155 38.55 -6.23 -29.32
CA SER A 155 38.32 -5.85 -27.93
C SER A 155 38.75 -6.96 -26.97
N GLN A 156 38.82 -6.64 -25.68
CA GLN A 156 38.74 -7.65 -24.63
C GLN A 156 37.44 -8.45 -24.78
N VAL A 157 37.46 -9.71 -24.36
CA VAL A 157 36.27 -10.57 -24.37
C VAL A 157 35.44 -10.27 -23.13
N LEU A 158 34.20 -9.86 -23.34
CA LEU A 158 33.23 -9.74 -22.26
C LEU A 158 32.64 -11.13 -21.98
N VAL A 159 32.75 -11.61 -20.75
CA VAL A 159 32.29 -12.94 -20.33
C VAL A 159 31.16 -12.81 -19.30
N ARG A 160 30.08 -13.58 -19.50
CA ARG A 160 28.95 -13.70 -18.58
C ARG A 160 28.70 -15.17 -18.24
N PRO A 161 28.91 -15.60 -16.98
CA PRO A 161 28.59 -16.95 -16.57
C PRO A 161 27.07 -17.17 -16.52
N PHE A 162 26.64 -18.38 -16.82
CA PHE A 162 25.27 -18.87 -16.62
C PHE A 162 25.31 -20.34 -16.20
N TYR A 163 24.25 -20.83 -15.55
CA TYR A 163 24.15 -22.21 -15.12
C TYR A 163 23.05 -22.92 -15.93
N ILE A 164 23.39 -24.05 -16.52
CA ILE A 164 22.41 -24.96 -17.12
C ILE A 164 22.14 -26.06 -16.10
N ASP A 165 20.88 -26.22 -15.72
CA ASP A 165 20.42 -27.39 -14.99
C ASP A 165 19.64 -28.31 -15.94
N ARG A 166 20.27 -29.37 -16.42
CA ARG A 166 19.55 -30.46 -17.12
C ARG A 166 19.27 -31.56 -16.12
N LEU A 167 17.98 -31.83 -15.94
CA LEU A 167 17.53 -33.01 -15.24
C LEU A 167 17.97 -34.25 -16.05
N PRO A 168 18.69 -35.22 -15.43
CA PRO A 168 19.12 -36.41 -16.14
C PRO A 168 17.93 -37.20 -16.68
N VAL A 169 18.09 -37.80 -17.85
CA VAL A 169 17.05 -38.55 -18.60
C VAL A 169 16.64 -39.87 -17.91
N ASN A 170 17.29 -40.24 -16.79
CA ASN A 170 16.89 -41.37 -15.99
C ASN A 170 15.73 -40.96 -15.07
N ALA A 171 14.53 -41.45 -15.40
CA ALA A 171 13.25 -41.28 -14.73
C ALA A 171 13.33 -40.52 -13.40
N LEU A 172 12.88 -39.26 -13.41
CA LEU A 172 12.61 -38.52 -12.18
C LEU A 172 11.90 -39.46 -11.20
N PRO A 173 12.33 -39.59 -9.96
CA PRO A 173 11.59 -40.41 -9.02
C PRO A 173 10.20 -39.79 -8.85
N ALA A 174 9.15 -40.57 -9.10
CA ALA A 174 7.79 -40.04 -9.05
C ALA A 174 7.50 -39.48 -7.66
N ILE A 175 6.77 -38.37 -7.60
CA ILE A 175 6.30 -37.80 -6.34
C ILE A 175 5.26 -38.77 -5.77
N THR A 176 5.52 -39.31 -4.58
CA THR A 176 4.65 -40.30 -3.94
C THR A 176 3.88 -39.73 -2.75
N GLN A 177 4.36 -38.62 -2.18
CA GLN A 177 3.67 -37.91 -1.10
C GLN A 177 3.85 -36.41 -1.26
N ILE A 178 2.83 -35.64 -0.92
CA ILE A 178 2.90 -34.20 -0.71
C ILE A 178 2.22 -33.94 0.62
N GLU A 179 2.83 -33.13 1.47
CA GLU A 179 2.25 -32.71 2.74
C GLU A 179 2.43 -31.22 2.97
N TYR A 180 1.50 -30.63 3.71
CA TYR A 180 1.56 -29.24 4.12
C TYR A 180 1.34 -29.08 5.63
N PHE A 181 1.88 -28.01 6.19
CA PHE A 181 1.67 -27.60 7.57
C PHE A 181 1.65 -26.07 7.68
N ILE A 182 1.06 -25.55 8.76
CA ILE A 182 0.98 -24.13 9.06
C ILE A 182 1.81 -23.85 10.30
N ASP A 183 2.72 -22.88 10.19
CA ASP A 183 3.65 -22.39 11.20
C ASP A 183 4.65 -23.42 11.74
N ASN A 184 4.18 -24.40 12.50
CA ASN A 184 5.03 -25.38 13.17
C ASN A 184 5.17 -26.64 12.31
N ASP A 185 6.40 -27.05 12.01
CA ASP A 185 6.69 -28.30 11.30
C ASP A 185 6.49 -29.50 12.25
N PRO A 186 5.53 -30.41 12.00
CA PRO A 186 5.33 -31.60 12.81
C PRO A 186 6.38 -32.70 12.54
N GLY A 187 7.31 -32.46 11.61
CA GLY A 187 8.29 -33.44 11.17
C GLY A 187 7.83 -34.23 9.94
N TYR A 188 8.81 -34.81 9.24
CA TYR A 188 8.61 -35.49 7.96
C TYR A 188 7.58 -36.62 8.04
N GLY A 189 6.57 -36.57 7.16
CA GLY A 189 5.52 -37.59 7.05
C GLY A 189 4.43 -37.49 8.12
N SER A 190 4.48 -36.46 8.97
CA SER A 190 3.51 -36.23 10.06
C SER A 190 2.63 -35.01 9.82
N ALA A 191 2.79 -34.32 8.68
CA ALA A 191 1.96 -33.17 8.33
C ALA A 191 0.70 -33.59 7.57
N THR A 192 -0.13 -32.61 7.21
CA THR A 192 -1.39 -32.89 6.52
C THR A 192 -1.10 -33.34 5.09
N SER A 193 -1.42 -34.60 4.79
CA SER A 193 -1.19 -35.17 3.46
C SER A 193 -2.17 -34.62 2.43
N ILE A 194 -1.66 -34.38 1.22
CA ILE A 194 -2.41 -33.94 0.05
C ILE A 194 -2.64 -35.14 -0.86
N SER A 195 -3.89 -35.34 -1.30
CA SER A 195 -4.24 -36.39 -2.26
C SER A 195 -3.99 -35.95 -3.69
N PHE A 196 -3.22 -36.74 -4.44
CA PHE A 196 -2.87 -36.51 -5.84
C PHE A 196 -2.54 -37.83 -6.54
N SER A 197 -2.46 -37.81 -7.87
CA SER A 197 -1.97 -38.94 -8.66
C SER A 197 -0.45 -38.88 -8.75
N SER A 198 0.24 -39.94 -8.34
CA SER A 198 1.70 -40.04 -8.43
C SER A 198 2.18 -39.76 -9.86
N GLY A 199 3.25 -38.99 -9.98
CA GLY A 199 3.80 -38.54 -11.25
C GLY A 199 5.11 -37.79 -11.08
N PHE A 200 5.78 -37.51 -12.19
CA PHE A 200 7.06 -36.77 -12.19
C PHE A 200 6.88 -35.26 -12.01
N GLU A 201 5.69 -34.78 -12.33
CA GLU A 201 5.23 -33.42 -12.12
C GLU A 201 3.80 -33.49 -11.58
N VAL A 202 3.49 -32.66 -10.58
CA VAL A 202 2.16 -32.60 -9.98
C VAL A 202 1.72 -31.14 -9.96
N GLN A 203 0.65 -30.84 -10.68
CA GLN A 203 -0.06 -29.57 -10.60
C GLN A 203 -1.36 -29.78 -9.84
N LYS A 204 -1.54 -29.06 -8.73
CA LYS A 204 -2.69 -29.24 -7.85
C LYS A 204 -3.14 -27.93 -7.23
N ASN A 205 -4.43 -27.63 -7.36
CA ASN A 205 -5.08 -26.60 -6.57
C ASN A 205 -5.39 -27.15 -5.17
N LEU A 206 -5.03 -26.40 -4.14
CA LEU A 206 -5.22 -26.78 -2.75
C LEU A 206 -6.25 -25.87 -2.09
N MET A 207 -7.22 -26.47 -1.41
CA MET A 207 -8.07 -25.76 -0.45
C MET A 207 -7.53 -26.07 0.95
N ILE A 208 -7.06 -25.04 1.63
CA ILE A 208 -6.49 -25.12 2.98
C ILE A 208 -7.53 -24.58 3.95
N ASN A 209 -7.86 -25.35 4.98
CA ASN A 209 -8.77 -24.91 6.03
C ASN A 209 -8.03 -24.00 7.02
N LEU A 210 -8.56 -22.81 7.26
CA LEU A 210 -7.97 -21.78 8.13
C LEU A 210 -8.75 -21.57 9.43
N ASN A 211 -9.88 -22.27 9.64
CA ASN A 211 -10.84 -21.99 10.72
C ASN A 211 -10.29 -22.13 12.15
N SER A 212 -9.15 -22.79 12.32
CA SER A 212 -8.49 -23.00 13.63
C SER A 212 -7.32 -22.05 13.86
N LEU A 213 -7.04 -21.13 12.94
CA LEU A 213 -5.95 -20.17 13.07
C LEU A 213 -6.46 -18.92 13.79
N ALA A 214 -5.62 -18.36 14.65
CA ALA A 214 -5.89 -17.07 15.27
C ALA A 214 -5.68 -15.95 14.24
N ASN A 215 -6.20 -14.76 14.52
CA ASN A 215 -5.84 -13.60 13.70
C ASN A 215 -4.35 -13.29 13.82
N GLY A 216 -3.73 -12.95 12.70
CA GLY A 216 -2.32 -12.60 12.62
C GLY A 216 -1.61 -13.20 11.41
N GLU A 217 -0.28 -13.07 11.43
CA GLU A 217 0.61 -13.57 10.39
C GLU A 217 0.85 -15.08 10.53
N HIS A 218 0.67 -15.81 9.44
CA HIS A 218 0.87 -17.25 9.35
C HIS A 218 1.75 -17.63 8.15
N LYS A 219 2.33 -18.83 8.20
CA LYS A 219 3.13 -19.39 7.10
C LYS A 219 2.64 -20.76 6.73
N LEU A 220 2.25 -20.92 5.47
CA LEU A 220 1.99 -22.22 4.85
C LEU A 220 3.31 -22.79 4.33
N PHE A 221 3.61 -24.02 4.72
CA PHE A 221 4.74 -24.79 4.25
C PHE A 221 4.26 -26.01 3.48
N ILE A 222 4.95 -26.36 2.39
CA ILE A 222 4.66 -27.54 1.58
C ILE A 222 5.96 -28.28 1.24
N ARG A 223 5.94 -29.60 1.29
CA ARG A 223 7.04 -30.44 0.83
C ARG A 223 6.54 -31.71 0.17
N ALA A 224 7.36 -32.27 -0.71
CA ALA A 224 7.07 -33.47 -1.47
C ALA A 224 8.09 -34.56 -1.19
N LYS A 225 7.67 -35.82 -1.19
CA LYS A 225 8.52 -37.00 -1.08
C LYS A 225 8.53 -37.76 -2.40
N ASP A 226 9.71 -38.11 -2.87
CA ASP A 226 9.88 -38.91 -4.08
C ASP A 226 9.75 -40.42 -3.80
N GLN A 227 9.73 -41.25 -4.85
CA GLN A 227 9.62 -42.70 -4.74
C GLN A 227 10.84 -43.37 -4.04
N ASN A 228 11.96 -42.65 -3.95
CA ASN A 228 13.16 -43.10 -3.23
C ASN A 228 13.11 -42.71 -1.74
N GLY A 229 12.04 -42.05 -1.32
CA GLY A 229 11.81 -41.60 0.03
C GLY A 229 12.53 -40.31 0.43
N LYS A 230 13.09 -39.56 -0.53
CA LYS A 230 13.74 -38.27 -0.29
C LYS A 230 12.71 -37.15 -0.29
N TRP A 231 12.82 -36.26 0.69
CA TRP A 231 12.01 -35.05 0.77
C TRP A 231 12.64 -33.90 -0.02
N SER A 232 11.79 -33.10 -0.66
CA SER A 232 12.17 -31.85 -1.32
C SER A 232 12.61 -30.80 -0.31
N MET A 233 13.15 -29.69 -0.82
CA MET A 233 13.13 -28.42 -0.08
C MET A 233 11.69 -28.03 0.25
N VAL A 234 11.49 -27.30 1.35
CA VAL A 234 10.18 -26.84 1.78
C VAL A 234 9.84 -25.55 1.02
N GLY A 235 8.74 -25.57 0.27
CA GLY A 235 8.13 -24.36 -0.27
C GLY A 235 7.38 -23.62 0.84
N LEU A 236 7.43 -22.28 0.82
CA LEU A 236 6.80 -21.45 1.84
C LEU A 236 5.97 -20.32 1.22
N LYS A 237 4.85 -20.01 1.86
CA LYS A 237 4.01 -18.86 1.52
C LYS A 237 3.46 -18.24 2.79
N SER A 238 3.76 -16.97 3.03
CA SER A 238 3.14 -16.20 4.11
C SER A 238 1.73 -15.76 3.73
N PHE A 239 0.85 -15.68 4.73
CA PHE A 239 -0.51 -15.14 4.62
C PHE A 239 -0.98 -14.59 5.97
N THR A 240 -1.98 -13.72 5.96
CA THR A 240 -2.57 -13.15 7.17
C THR A 240 -3.98 -13.71 7.34
N VAL A 241 -4.33 -14.11 8.56
CA VAL A 241 -5.70 -14.43 8.96
C VAL A 241 -6.25 -13.24 9.72
N GLN A 242 -7.44 -12.78 9.35
CA GLN A 242 -8.16 -11.72 10.04
C GLN A 242 -9.65 -12.05 9.99
N ASP A 243 -10.35 -11.82 11.10
CA ASP A 243 -11.80 -11.90 11.14
C ASP A 243 -12.43 -10.88 10.19
N ASP A 244 -13.54 -11.27 9.57
CA ASP A 244 -14.36 -10.33 8.82
C ASP A 244 -14.95 -9.29 9.79
N VAL A 245 -14.77 -8.01 9.49
CA VAL A 245 -15.19 -6.90 10.33
C VAL A 245 -15.83 -5.81 9.48
N VAL A 246 -16.88 -5.18 10.02
CA VAL A 246 -17.43 -3.93 9.49
C VAL A 246 -17.64 -2.97 10.65
N VAL A 247 -17.07 -1.77 10.52
CA VAL A 247 -17.14 -0.73 11.55
C VAL A 247 -17.39 0.62 10.90
N ALA A 248 -18.23 1.45 11.54
CA ALA A 248 -18.37 2.84 11.13
C ALA A 248 -17.06 3.58 11.40
N THR A 249 -16.65 4.49 10.53
CA THR A 249 -15.47 5.33 10.80
C THR A 249 -15.85 6.64 11.48
N GLU A 250 -17.10 7.08 11.25
CA GLU A 250 -17.64 8.33 11.80
C GLU A 250 -19.15 8.21 11.96
N VAL A 251 -19.66 8.63 13.11
CA VAL A 251 -21.09 8.70 13.43
C VAL A 251 -21.31 10.02 14.18
N PRO A 252 -22.26 10.88 13.76
CA PRO A 252 -22.61 12.08 14.51
C PRO A 252 -23.08 11.71 15.93
N GLU A 253 -22.70 12.49 16.95
CA GLU A 253 -23.15 12.23 18.33
C GLU A 253 -24.67 12.40 18.50
N ALA A 254 -25.31 13.21 17.63
CA ALA A 254 -26.74 13.42 17.61
C ALA A 254 -27.25 13.78 16.21
N TRP A 255 -28.49 13.41 15.89
CA TRP A 255 -29.16 13.79 14.65
C TRP A 255 -30.68 13.86 14.81
N CYS A 256 -31.37 14.55 13.90
CA CYS A 256 -32.82 14.65 13.94
C CYS A 256 -33.54 13.61 13.09
N LYS A 257 -34.79 13.35 13.46
CA LYS A 257 -35.68 12.46 12.72
C LYS A 257 -35.90 12.95 11.29
N GLU A 258 -36.15 12.00 10.39
CA GLU A 258 -36.58 12.22 9.00
C GLU A 258 -35.62 13.04 8.12
N THR A 259 -34.42 13.32 8.62
CA THR A 259 -33.36 13.93 7.83
C THR A 259 -32.25 12.91 7.54
N VAL A 260 -31.57 13.15 6.43
CA VAL A 260 -30.55 12.25 5.94
C VAL A 260 -29.20 12.61 6.55
N PHE A 261 -28.43 11.61 6.96
CA PHE A 261 -27.03 11.71 7.31
C PHE A 261 -26.23 10.55 6.73
N ASN A 262 -24.91 10.68 6.72
CA ASN A 262 -24.01 9.69 6.14
C ASN A 262 -23.20 9.01 7.24
N ILE A 263 -23.07 7.69 7.13
CA ILE A 263 -22.25 6.85 8.01
C ILE A 263 -21.16 6.22 7.14
N PRO A 264 -19.96 6.82 7.05
CA PRO A 264 -18.83 6.16 6.42
C PRO A 264 -18.42 4.91 7.23
N TYR A 265 -17.96 3.87 6.55
CA TYR A 265 -17.59 2.59 7.16
C TYR A 265 -16.41 1.93 6.46
N GLU A 266 -15.65 1.16 7.24
CA GLU A 266 -14.58 0.29 6.75
C GLU A 266 -14.99 -1.18 6.87
N ALA A 267 -14.74 -1.93 5.80
CA ALA A 267 -14.94 -3.38 5.74
C ALA A 267 -13.59 -4.08 5.63
N GLY A 268 -13.24 -4.89 6.62
CA GLY A 268 -12.05 -5.75 6.61
C GLY A 268 -12.45 -7.22 6.41
N GLY A 269 -11.69 -7.96 5.60
CA GLY A 269 -11.99 -9.35 5.28
C GLY A 269 -12.62 -9.55 3.90
N SER A 270 -13.38 -10.63 3.71
CA SER A 270 -13.96 -11.04 2.43
C SER A 270 -15.49 -11.12 2.48
N PHE A 271 -16.15 -10.18 1.80
CA PHE A 271 -17.61 -10.13 1.70
C PHE A 271 -18.09 -10.63 0.33
N ALA A 272 -19.22 -11.32 0.30
CA ALA A 272 -19.81 -11.77 -0.96
C ALA A 272 -20.23 -10.57 -1.83
N VAL A 273 -20.21 -10.71 -3.16
CA VAL A 273 -20.60 -9.63 -4.09
C VAL A 273 -22.04 -9.13 -3.86
N ALA A 274 -22.93 -9.98 -3.35
CA ALA A 274 -24.31 -9.64 -2.99
C ALA A 274 -24.49 -9.31 -1.49
N ASN A 275 -23.41 -9.03 -0.77
CA ASN A 275 -23.47 -8.64 0.64
C ASN A 275 -24.18 -7.29 0.81
N VAL A 276 -24.91 -7.16 1.92
CA VAL A 276 -25.60 -5.92 2.30
C VAL A 276 -25.08 -5.50 3.66
N PHE A 277 -24.45 -4.32 3.71
CA PHE A 277 -24.15 -3.65 4.96
C PHE A 277 -25.38 -2.86 5.42
N THR A 278 -25.76 -3.01 6.67
CA THR A 278 -26.96 -2.39 7.23
C THR A 278 -26.60 -1.63 8.51
N ALA A 279 -26.92 -0.33 8.53
CA ALA A 279 -26.85 0.46 9.74
C ALA A 279 -28.10 0.21 10.59
N GLN A 280 -27.87 -0.14 11.85
CA GLN A 280 -28.90 -0.47 12.83
C GLN A 280 -28.82 0.49 14.01
N LEU A 281 -29.98 0.99 14.42
CA LEU A 281 -30.19 1.78 15.63
C LEU A 281 -30.75 0.86 16.73
N SER A 282 -30.19 0.94 17.93
CA SER A 282 -30.70 0.22 19.11
C SER A 282 -32.02 0.80 19.63
N ASP A 283 -32.55 0.21 20.70
CA ASP A 283 -33.51 0.90 21.58
C ASP A 283 -32.82 1.99 22.44
N GLU A 284 -33.63 2.74 23.20
CA GLU A 284 -33.19 3.86 24.08
C GLU A 284 -32.25 3.42 25.22
N ASN A 285 -32.15 2.11 25.50
CA ASN A 285 -31.27 1.54 26.52
C ASN A 285 -30.02 0.89 25.91
N GLY A 286 -29.77 1.10 24.61
CA GLY A 286 -28.63 0.53 23.89
C GLY A 286 -28.79 -0.94 23.49
N SER A 287 -29.99 -1.53 23.58
CA SER A 287 -30.20 -2.94 23.21
C SER A 287 -30.53 -3.12 21.73
N PHE A 288 -29.89 -4.09 21.09
CA PHE A 288 -30.13 -4.49 19.71
C PHE A 288 -30.97 -5.77 19.60
N SER A 289 -31.83 -6.05 20.57
CA SER A 289 -32.73 -7.22 20.55
C SER A 289 -33.79 -7.12 19.45
N SER A 290 -34.25 -5.90 19.15
CA SER A 290 -35.16 -5.56 18.05
C SER A 290 -34.73 -4.24 17.40
N PRO A 291 -33.61 -4.24 16.66
CA PRO A 291 -32.99 -3.01 16.16
C PRO A 291 -33.79 -2.40 15.01
N THR A 292 -33.76 -1.08 14.92
CA THR A 292 -34.35 -0.33 13.80
C THR A 292 -33.33 -0.20 12.68
N VAL A 293 -33.69 -0.60 11.45
CA VAL A 293 -32.84 -0.37 10.28
C VAL A 293 -32.96 1.10 9.87
N ILE A 294 -31.83 1.80 9.81
CA ILE A 294 -31.78 3.23 9.47
C ILE A 294 -31.15 3.49 8.10
N GLY A 295 -30.48 2.50 7.51
CA GLY A 295 -29.89 2.59 6.17
C GLY A 295 -29.24 1.28 5.76
N SER A 296 -29.07 1.07 4.46
CA SER A 296 -28.35 -0.09 3.92
C SER A 296 -27.71 0.19 2.57
N ILE A 297 -26.68 -0.59 2.25
CA ILE A 297 -25.99 -0.55 0.96
C ILE A 297 -25.57 -1.96 0.54
N ASN A 298 -25.74 -2.28 -0.74
CA ASN A 298 -25.19 -3.50 -1.33
C ASN A 298 -23.73 -3.23 -1.71
N SER A 299 -22.80 -3.86 -1.02
CA SER A 299 -21.37 -3.69 -1.22
C SER A 299 -20.57 -4.84 -0.62
N SER A 300 -19.38 -5.08 -1.17
CA SER A 300 -18.37 -6.00 -0.64
C SER A 300 -17.11 -5.27 -0.14
N SER A 301 -17.13 -3.93 -0.15
CA SER A 301 -16.00 -3.07 0.24
C SER A 301 -16.45 -1.92 1.14
N SER A 302 -15.49 -1.20 1.71
CA SER A 302 -15.68 0.06 2.44
C SER A 302 -16.48 1.08 1.61
N GLY A 303 -17.16 2.00 2.29
CA GLY A 303 -18.04 2.97 1.64
C GLY A 303 -18.81 3.85 2.62
N THR A 304 -19.98 4.32 2.20
CA THR A 304 -20.84 5.18 3.02
C THR A 304 -22.28 4.69 2.94
N ILE A 305 -22.90 4.49 4.12
CA ILE A 305 -24.33 4.22 4.23
C ILE A 305 -25.05 5.55 4.41
N THR A 306 -26.00 5.84 3.53
CA THR A 306 -26.96 6.92 3.73
C THR A 306 -28.05 6.45 4.69
N ALA A 307 -28.20 7.16 5.81
CA ALA A 307 -29.09 6.80 6.90
C ALA A 307 -30.16 7.87 7.17
N THR A 308 -31.28 7.45 7.75
CA THR A 308 -32.37 8.33 8.18
C THR A 308 -33.03 7.73 9.41
N ILE A 309 -33.23 8.55 10.46
CA ILE A 309 -33.95 8.12 11.66
C ILE A 309 -35.47 8.20 11.38
N PRO A 310 -36.23 7.08 11.50
CA PRO A 310 -37.68 7.11 11.24
C PRO A 310 -38.45 7.99 12.23
N SER A 311 -39.59 8.55 11.83
CA SER A 311 -40.45 9.38 12.70
C SER A 311 -41.03 8.65 13.91
N GLY A 312 -41.15 7.32 13.84
CA GLY A 312 -41.69 6.51 14.93
C GLY A 312 -40.73 6.32 16.12
N VAL A 313 -39.48 6.78 16.02
CA VAL A 313 -38.49 6.63 17.10
C VAL A 313 -38.62 7.81 18.08
N SER A 314 -38.64 7.49 19.39
CA SER A 314 -38.67 8.49 20.45
C SER A 314 -37.42 9.37 20.47
N LEU A 315 -37.56 10.58 21.01
CA LEU A 315 -36.45 11.48 21.26
C LEU A 315 -35.67 11.04 22.50
N GLY A 316 -34.37 11.27 22.53
CA GLY A 316 -33.56 10.99 23.71
C GLY A 316 -32.13 10.58 23.38
N ALA A 317 -31.35 10.44 24.44
CA ALA A 317 -30.00 9.87 24.40
C ALA A 317 -30.06 8.36 24.76
N GLY A 318 -28.92 7.67 24.68
CA GLY A 318 -28.80 6.26 25.07
C GLY A 318 -28.99 5.28 23.90
N TYR A 319 -29.21 5.80 22.69
CA TYR A 319 -29.19 5.00 21.49
C TYR A 319 -27.75 4.65 21.10
N LEU A 320 -27.61 3.53 20.40
CA LEU A 320 -26.39 3.06 19.80
C LEU A 320 -26.61 2.81 18.31
N ILE A 321 -25.63 3.16 17.48
CA ILE A 321 -25.59 2.79 16.07
C ILE A 321 -24.51 1.74 15.85
N ARG A 322 -24.83 0.67 15.14
CA ARG A 322 -23.86 -0.32 14.67
C ARG A 322 -24.08 -0.65 13.19
N ILE A 323 -23.07 -1.22 12.55
CA ILE A 323 -23.19 -1.78 11.20
C ILE A 323 -23.11 -3.31 11.29
N VAL A 324 -23.98 -3.98 10.53
CA VAL A 324 -24.02 -5.44 10.38
C VAL A 324 -23.87 -5.81 8.90
N SER A 325 -23.47 -7.04 8.62
CA SER A 325 -23.35 -7.58 7.25
C SER A 325 -24.19 -8.84 7.06
N SER A 326 -24.60 -9.11 5.81
CA SER A 326 -25.42 -10.27 5.48
C SER A 326 -24.63 -11.49 5.01
N ASN A 327 -23.44 -11.31 4.42
CA ASN A 327 -22.57 -12.39 3.99
C ASN A 327 -21.08 -11.97 3.91
N PRO A 328 -20.24 -12.37 4.88
CA PRO A 328 -20.58 -13.17 6.07
C PRO A 328 -21.57 -12.45 6.99
N VAL A 329 -22.28 -13.21 7.83
CA VAL A 329 -23.20 -12.61 8.81
C VAL A 329 -22.41 -12.09 10.00
N ILE A 330 -22.25 -10.77 10.08
CA ILE A 330 -21.68 -10.09 11.25
C ILE A 330 -22.82 -9.39 11.98
N SER A 331 -23.16 -9.87 13.18
CA SER A 331 -24.26 -9.33 13.98
C SER A 331 -23.81 -8.45 15.15
N ASN A 332 -22.52 -8.45 15.48
CA ASN A 332 -21.95 -7.78 16.66
C ASN A 332 -20.95 -6.68 16.26
N GLY A 333 -21.32 -5.82 15.31
CA GLY A 333 -20.52 -4.63 15.00
C GLY A 333 -20.35 -3.74 16.23
N SER A 334 -19.19 -3.09 16.35
CA SER A 334 -18.90 -2.15 17.45
C SER A 334 -19.89 -0.98 17.41
N PRO A 335 -20.64 -0.74 18.50
CA PRO A 335 -21.62 0.34 18.54
C PRO A 335 -20.99 1.71 18.85
N TYR A 336 -21.64 2.77 18.37
CA TYR A 336 -21.33 4.18 18.61
C TYR A 336 -22.50 4.84 19.35
N ASP A 337 -22.21 5.67 20.35
CA ASP A 337 -23.23 6.43 21.08
C ASP A 337 -23.96 7.41 20.17
N PHE A 338 -25.27 7.56 20.38
CA PHE A 338 -26.12 8.40 19.54
C PHE A 338 -27.28 9.01 20.31
N SER A 339 -27.68 10.23 19.93
CA SER A 339 -28.85 10.92 20.46
C SER A 339 -29.80 11.35 19.35
N ILE A 340 -31.11 11.23 19.60
CA ILE A 340 -32.16 11.59 18.65
C ILE A 340 -32.80 12.90 19.08
N LEU A 341 -32.78 13.86 18.17
CA LEU A 341 -33.26 15.22 18.36
C LEU A 341 -34.57 15.45 17.57
N ASP A 342 -35.38 16.38 18.05
CA ASP A 342 -36.64 16.75 17.36
C ASP A 342 -36.37 17.63 16.15
N GLU A 343 -35.47 18.59 16.32
CA GLU A 343 -34.91 19.42 15.27
C GLU A 343 -33.41 19.17 15.25
N CYS A 344 -32.82 19.09 14.05
CA CYS A 344 -31.37 19.00 13.96
C CYS A 344 -30.82 20.30 14.55
N PRO A 345 -29.69 20.27 15.27
CA PRO A 345 -28.92 21.49 15.46
C PRO A 345 -28.75 22.04 14.04
N PRO A 346 -29.18 23.28 13.74
CA PRO A 346 -29.02 23.80 12.40
C PRO A 346 -27.56 23.63 12.01
N PRO A 347 -27.25 23.15 10.78
CA PRO A 347 -25.88 23.11 10.31
C PRO A 347 -25.26 24.48 10.60
N CYS A 348 -24.04 24.46 11.11
CA CYS A 348 -23.32 25.66 11.52
C CYS A 348 -23.64 26.82 10.59
N ALA A 349 -24.22 27.90 11.13
CA ALA A 349 -24.69 28.98 10.29
C ALA A 349 -23.53 29.44 9.40
N MET A 350 -23.74 29.40 8.07
CA MET A 350 -22.75 29.89 7.11
C MET A 350 -22.49 31.39 7.31
N SER A 351 -23.45 32.10 7.91
CA SER A 351 -23.29 33.51 8.24
C SER A 351 -24.01 33.84 9.55
N LEU A 352 -23.34 34.56 10.45
CA LEU A 352 -23.98 35.26 11.57
C LEU A 352 -23.94 36.77 11.33
N SER A 353 -25.10 37.44 11.43
CA SER A 353 -25.22 38.90 11.35
C SER A 353 -25.65 39.45 12.71
N LEU A 354 -24.70 39.97 13.48
CA LEU A 354 -24.94 40.48 14.83
C LEU A 354 -25.21 41.97 14.78
N THR A 355 -26.40 42.37 15.21
CA THR A 355 -26.95 43.71 15.05
C THR A 355 -27.16 44.46 16.36
N ASN A 356 -26.92 45.76 16.38
CA ASN A 356 -27.38 46.66 17.44
C ASN A 356 -28.79 47.16 17.08
N PRO A 357 -29.82 47.02 17.95
CA PRO A 357 -29.75 46.62 19.37
C PRO A 357 -30.04 45.15 19.68
N ASN A 358 -30.26 44.30 18.68
CA ASN A 358 -30.85 42.98 18.90
C ASN A 358 -29.88 41.96 19.53
N ASP A 359 -28.59 42.07 19.25
CA ASP A 359 -27.57 41.06 19.56
C ASP A 359 -26.53 41.58 20.57
N GLN A 360 -26.92 42.49 21.48
CA GLN A 360 -26.03 43.03 22.49
C GLN A 360 -25.65 41.97 23.55
N ILE A 361 -24.36 41.89 23.87
CA ILE A 361 -23.83 40.97 24.88
C ILE A 361 -23.49 41.79 26.12
N THR A 362 -24.29 41.64 27.19
CA THR A 362 -24.22 42.54 28.36
C THR A 362 -23.67 41.89 29.64
N SER A 363 -23.46 40.57 29.64
CA SER A 363 -22.88 39.83 30.77
C SER A 363 -22.42 38.43 30.36
N GLY A 364 -21.51 37.85 31.16
CA GLY A 364 -21.12 36.43 31.05
C GLY A 364 -20.07 36.13 29.97
N ASN A 365 -19.87 34.82 29.73
CA ASN A 365 -18.99 34.32 28.68
C ASN A 365 -19.85 33.78 27.52
N THR A 366 -19.74 34.40 26.35
CA THR A 366 -20.50 34.02 25.15
C THR A 366 -19.54 33.52 24.07
N MET A 367 -19.88 32.41 23.41
CA MET A 367 -19.20 31.92 22.22
C MET A 367 -20.20 31.90 21.06
N LEU A 368 -19.83 32.50 19.94
CA LEU A 368 -20.63 32.53 18.71
C LEU A 368 -19.79 31.92 17.58
N GLU A 369 -20.33 30.90 16.92
CA GLU A 369 -19.61 30.11 15.92
C GLU A 369 -20.39 30.09 14.59
N ALA A 370 -19.71 30.46 13.52
CA ALA A 370 -20.12 30.16 12.15
C ALA A 370 -19.38 28.90 11.65
N SER A 371 -19.81 28.32 10.53
CA SER A 371 -19.20 27.09 9.99
C SER A 371 -17.68 27.20 9.82
N ALA A 372 -16.96 26.15 10.25
CA ALA A 372 -15.52 26.00 9.96
C ALA A 372 -15.25 25.84 8.45
N ASN A 373 -16.23 25.38 7.68
CA ASN A 373 -16.16 25.16 6.24
C ASN A 373 -16.65 26.38 5.45
N GLY A 374 -15.98 27.53 5.65
CA GLY A 374 -16.24 28.75 4.88
C GLY A 374 -17.34 29.67 5.44
N GLY A 375 -17.79 29.45 6.68
CA GLY A 375 -18.73 30.33 7.36
C GLY A 375 -18.10 31.66 7.81
N TYR A 376 -18.90 32.72 7.94
CA TYR A 376 -18.43 34.06 8.32
C TYR A 376 -19.32 34.75 9.37
N ILE A 377 -18.78 35.75 10.05
CA ILE A 377 -19.53 36.58 11.03
C ILE A 377 -19.38 38.05 10.64
N GLU A 378 -20.49 38.79 10.58
CA GLU A 378 -20.51 40.25 10.44
C GLU A 378 -21.19 40.87 11.66
N ALA A 379 -20.50 41.78 12.35
CA ALA A 379 -20.96 42.29 13.64
C ALA A 379 -20.96 43.83 13.71
N ASN A 380 -22.08 44.40 14.14
CA ASN A 380 -22.21 45.80 14.56
C ASN A 380 -22.83 45.94 15.98
N ASN A 381 -22.94 44.83 16.71
CA ASN A 381 -23.47 44.77 18.07
C ASN A 381 -22.51 45.35 19.13
N SER A 382 -22.96 45.46 20.38
CA SER A 382 -22.14 45.92 21.49
C SER A 382 -21.87 44.81 22.52
N ILE A 383 -20.68 44.85 23.12
CA ILE A 383 -20.26 43.97 24.23
C ILE A 383 -19.99 44.84 25.45
N THR A 384 -20.86 44.77 26.45
CA THR A 384 -20.85 45.64 27.64
C THR A 384 -20.89 44.82 28.93
N GLY A 385 -20.61 45.45 30.06
CA GLY A 385 -20.64 44.84 31.39
C GLY A 385 -19.27 44.37 31.91
N VAL A 386 -19.13 44.41 33.24
CA VAL A 386 -17.88 44.02 33.92
C VAL A 386 -17.70 42.50 33.85
N ASN A 387 -16.50 42.05 33.47
CA ASN A 387 -16.15 40.62 33.29
C ASN A 387 -16.95 39.92 32.17
N THR A 388 -17.54 40.65 31.23
CA THR A 388 -18.16 40.07 30.04
C THR A 388 -17.08 39.63 29.06
N ARG A 389 -17.13 38.39 28.57
CA ARG A 389 -16.25 37.88 27.51
C ARG A 389 -17.09 37.38 26.35
N SER A 390 -16.70 37.75 25.14
CA SER A 390 -17.28 37.20 23.93
C SER A 390 -16.19 36.66 23.00
N THR A 391 -16.38 35.43 22.50
CA THR A 391 -15.50 34.78 21.54
C THR A 391 -16.27 34.52 20.24
N TYR A 392 -15.82 35.08 19.13
CA TYR A 392 -16.37 34.81 17.79
C TYR A 392 -15.45 33.86 17.03
N LYS A 393 -16.02 32.80 16.41
CA LYS A 393 -15.28 31.86 15.57
C LYS A 393 -15.91 31.73 14.19
N ALA A 394 -15.10 31.86 13.13
CA ALA A 394 -15.56 31.61 11.77
C ALA A 394 -14.47 30.97 10.88
N GLY A 395 -14.88 30.10 9.96
CA GLY A 395 -13.99 29.42 9.01
C GLY A 395 -13.45 30.32 7.90
N ALA A 396 -14.21 31.33 7.46
CA ALA A 396 -13.82 32.28 6.43
C ALA A 396 -13.32 33.62 6.99
N TYR A 397 -14.21 34.40 7.62
CA TYR A 397 -13.84 35.71 8.18
C TYR A 397 -14.78 36.20 9.28
N ILE A 398 -14.29 37.12 10.10
CA ILE A 398 -15.06 37.88 11.09
C ILE A 398 -14.88 39.37 10.77
N LEU A 399 -15.96 40.03 10.36
CA LEU A 399 -15.97 41.43 9.93
C LEU A 399 -16.67 42.32 10.97
N MET A 400 -15.92 43.27 11.52
CA MET A 400 -16.48 44.33 12.38
C MET A 400 -16.98 45.50 11.54
N LYS A 401 -18.29 45.67 11.50
CA LYS A 401 -18.95 46.77 10.82
C LYS A 401 -18.98 48.02 11.69
N PRO A 402 -19.06 49.24 11.09
CA PRO A 402 -19.21 50.48 11.85
C PRO A 402 -20.37 50.39 12.85
N GLY A 403 -20.11 50.81 14.09
CA GLY A 403 -21.08 50.70 15.19
C GLY A 403 -20.79 49.55 16.16
N PHE A 404 -19.90 48.61 15.81
CA PHE A 404 -19.41 47.62 16.78
C PHE A 404 -18.69 48.31 17.94
N PHE A 405 -19.04 47.93 19.17
CA PHE A 405 -18.54 48.58 20.38
C PHE A 405 -18.23 47.57 21.48
N VAL A 406 -17.10 47.77 22.18
CA VAL A 406 -16.73 46.98 23.36
C VAL A 406 -16.46 47.95 24.50
N GLU A 407 -17.22 47.81 25.59
CA GLU A 407 -17.07 48.64 26.79
C GLU A 407 -15.76 48.33 27.54
N ASN A 408 -15.20 49.36 28.20
CA ASN A 408 -14.05 49.18 29.06
C ASN A 408 -14.37 48.22 30.22
N GLY A 409 -13.65 47.11 30.30
CA GLY A 409 -13.89 46.04 31.28
C GLY A 409 -14.51 44.75 30.69
N SER A 410 -14.93 44.80 29.41
CA SER A 410 -15.29 43.63 28.61
C SER A 410 -14.09 43.09 27.84
N VAL A 411 -14.14 41.80 27.46
CA VAL A 411 -13.16 41.14 26.60
C VAL A 411 -13.83 40.65 25.34
N PHE A 412 -13.25 41.02 24.20
CA PHE A 412 -13.64 40.49 22.90
C PHE A 412 -12.49 39.68 22.30
N GLN A 413 -12.78 38.48 21.82
CA GLN A 413 -11.82 37.53 21.26
C GLN A 413 -12.33 37.00 19.92
N THR A 414 -11.42 36.83 18.97
CA THR A 414 -11.69 36.16 17.70
C THR A 414 -10.79 34.93 17.56
N GLU A 415 -11.33 33.86 16.98
CA GLU A 415 -10.56 32.68 16.62
C GLU A 415 -10.90 32.25 15.20
N PHE A 416 -9.89 31.81 14.44
CA PHE A 416 -10.13 31.10 13.19
C PHE A 416 -10.52 29.66 13.49
N GLY A 417 -11.49 29.16 12.74
CA GLY A 417 -12.17 27.90 13.02
C GLY A 417 -13.66 28.16 13.24
N GLY A 418 -14.41 27.14 13.57
CA GLY A 418 -15.85 27.26 13.75
C GLY A 418 -16.37 25.95 14.28
N CYS A 419 -17.68 25.84 14.42
CA CYS A 419 -18.24 24.53 14.65
C CYS A 419 -17.98 23.67 13.41
N GLN A 420 -17.51 22.45 13.66
CA GLN A 420 -17.23 21.46 12.62
C GLN A 420 -18.52 20.69 12.38
N GLU A 421 -18.84 20.47 11.09
CA GLU A 421 -19.95 19.61 10.67
C GLU A 421 -19.56 18.14 10.76
#